data_AF-A0A0B1TNL4-F1
#
_entry.id   AF-A0A0B1TNL4-F1
#
_cell.length_a   1.000
_cell.length_b   1.000
_cell.length_c   1.000
_cell.angle_alpha   90.00
_cell.angle_beta   90.00
_cell.angle_gamma   90.00
#
_symmetry.space_group_name_H-M   'P 1'
#
loop_
_entity.id
_entity.type
_entity.pdbx_description
1 polymer ?
#
loop_
_entity_poly.entity_id
_entity_poly.type
_entity_poly.pdbx_seq_one_letter_code
_entity_poly.pdbx_strand_id
1 'polypeptide(L)'
;MGALAEKTLLGIRADVSATLQTFGISAADADAIVETGVPEAANGVTAPVCDLIKLFRELRALGCKTALCTADSRTATEEQMRVLGISSMLDFVVCGNDAGIIPKPSPHCAIQICKRLGVQLNQAIMVGDTIADLKMGRVAGLRATVGVLTGVGNKDTLKEYTDYFLDNVSELPWLIATKINEDTKRG
;
A
#
# COMPACT_ATOMS: atom_id res chain seq x y z
N MET A 1 -2.53 -6.80 -17.06
CA MET A 1 -1.94 -6.33 -15.80
C MET A 1 -1.29 -7.50 -15.11
N GLY A 2 -0.03 -7.36 -14.68
CA GLY A 2 0.74 -8.48 -14.12
C GLY A 2 0.32 -8.81 -12.69
N ALA A 3 -0.09 -10.05 -12.45
CA ALA A 3 -0.53 -10.58 -11.15
C ALA A 3 0.51 -10.46 -10.02
N LEU A 4 1.74 -10.08 -10.35
CA LEU A 4 2.86 -9.96 -9.40
C LEU A 4 2.79 -8.68 -8.56
N ALA A 5 2.28 -7.57 -9.10
CA ALA A 5 2.25 -6.29 -8.38
C ALA A 5 1.26 -6.27 -7.19
N GLU A 6 0.33 -7.23 -7.15
CA GLU A 6 -0.72 -7.32 -6.12
C GLU A 6 -0.42 -8.38 -5.06
N LYS A 7 0.61 -9.22 -5.27
CA LYS A 7 0.95 -10.33 -4.38
C LYS A 7 2.09 -9.94 -3.43
N THR A 8 2.04 -10.49 -2.21
CA THR A 8 3.18 -10.43 -1.29
C THR A 8 4.35 -11.22 -1.86
N LEU A 9 5.56 -10.93 -1.40
CA LEU A 9 6.73 -11.71 -1.78
C LEU A 9 6.53 -13.22 -1.52
N LEU A 10 5.91 -13.57 -0.39
CA LEU A 10 5.56 -14.96 -0.08
C LEU A 10 4.62 -15.57 -1.14
N GLY A 11 3.62 -14.81 -1.58
CA GLY A 11 2.71 -15.25 -2.66
C GLY A 11 3.43 -15.42 -4.00
N ILE A 12 4.30 -14.48 -4.37
CA ILE A 12 5.11 -14.55 -5.59
C ILE A 12 6.03 -15.78 -5.54
N ARG A 13 6.75 -15.97 -4.43
CA ARG A 13 7.66 -17.11 -4.23
C ARG A 13 6.92 -18.44 -4.32
N ALA A 14 5.72 -18.53 -3.71
CA ALA A 14 4.88 -19.71 -3.79
C ALA A 14 4.42 -20.01 -5.22
N ASP A 15 3.98 -19.00 -5.98
CA ASP A 15 3.58 -19.19 -7.39
C ASP A 15 4.75 -19.64 -8.27
N VAL A 16 5.93 -19.04 -8.09
CA VAL A 16 7.14 -19.41 -8.84
C VAL A 16 7.57 -20.84 -8.47
N SER A 17 7.61 -21.21 -7.19
CA SER A 17 7.91 -22.57 -6.75
C SER A 17 6.91 -23.58 -7.34
N ALA A 18 5.61 -23.29 -7.25
CA ALA A 18 4.57 -24.12 -7.85
C ALA A 18 4.76 -24.28 -9.37
N THR A 19 5.11 -23.20 -10.07
CA THR A 19 5.39 -23.23 -11.52
C THR A 19 6.61 -24.09 -11.84
N LEU A 20 7.72 -23.93 -11.12
CA LEU A 20 8.93 -24.75 -11.30
C LEU A 20 8.64 -26.24 -11.09
N GLN A 21 7.79 -26.57 -10.12
CA GLN A 21 7.34 -27.95 -9.88
C GLN A 21 6.53 -28.51 -11.05
N THR A 22 5.74 -27.69 -11.76
CA THR A 22 5.06 -28.15 -13.00
C THR A 22 6.02 -28.54 -14.12
N PHE A 23 7.27 -28.04 -14.08
CA PHE A 23 8.35 -28.42 -14.99
C PHE A 23 9.21 -29.58 -14.46
N GLY A 24 8.81 -30.22 -13.36
CA GLY A 24 9.48 -31.40 -12.81
C GLY A 24 10.63 -31.11 -11.83
N ILE A 25 10.78 -29.86 -11.39
CA ILE A 25 11.75 -29.49 -10.35
C ILE A 25 11.21 -29.93 -8.98
N SER A 26 12.05 -30.54 -8.13
CA SER A 26 11.63 -30.95 -6.79
C SER A 26 11.26 -29.74 -5.95
N ALA A 27 10.38 -29.90 -4.95
CA ALA A 27 10.00 -28.78 -4.08
C ALA A 27 11.20 -28.13 -3.39
N ALA A 28 12.17 -28.93 -2.91
CA ALA A 28 13.37 -28.43 -2.26
C ALA A 28 14.25 -27.61 -3.22
N ASP A 29 14.44 -28.10 -4.46
CA ASP A 29 15.23 -27.39 -5.47
C ASP A 29 14.49 -26.13 -5.96
N ALA A 30 13.18 -26.19 -6.12
CA ALA A 30 12.35 -25.06 -6.50
C ALA A 30 12.42 -23.94 -5.45
N ASP A 31 12.33 -24.28 -4.17
CA ASP A 31 12.44 -23.31 -3.08
C ASP A 31 13.85 -22.68 -3.02
N ALA A 32 14.91 -23.46 -3.21
CA ALA A 32 16.28 -22.94 -3.28
C ALA A 32 16.51 -22.00 -4.49
N ILE A 33 15.94 -22.33 -5.65
CA ILE A 33 15.97 -21.46 -6.85
C ILE A 33 15.18 -20.17 -6.59
N VAL A 34 14.03 -20.24 -5.93
CA VAL A 34 13.19 -19.08 -5.63
C VAL A 34 13.86 -18.16 -4.63
N GLU A 35 14.51 -18.71 -3.60
CA GLU A 35 15.20 -17.93 -2.57
C GLU A 35 16.36 -17.10 -3.17
N THR A 36 17.05 -17.66 -4.16
CA THR A 36 18.15 -16.99 -4.88
C THR A 36 17.66 -16.08 -6.01
N GLY A 37 16.60 -16.47 -6.73
CA GLY A 37 16.09 -15.76 -7.92
C GLY A 37 15.08 -14.65 -7.63
N VAL A 38 14.46 -14.63 -6.45
CA VAL A 38 13.46 -13.63 -6.04
C VAL A 38 13.87 -13.03 -4.69
N PRO A 39 14.85 -12.12 -4.67
CA PRO A 39 15.37 -11.53 -3.44
C PRO A 39 14.30 -10.70 -2.72
N GLU A 40 14.43 -10.55 -1.39
CA GLU A 40 13.46 -9.78 -0.60
C GLU A 40 13.46 -8.28 -0.90
N ALA A 41 14.60 -7.76 -1.37
CA ALA A 41 14.77 -6.37 -1.75
C ALA A 41 15.50 -6.31 -3.10
N ALA A 42 15.00 -5.46 -4.00
CA ALA A 42 15.73 -5.11 -5.20
C ALA A 42 16.85 -4.13 -4.85
N ASN A 43 18.03 -4.29 -5.45
CA ASN A 43 19.15 -3.34 -5.34
C ASN A 43 18.91 -2.03 -6.14
N GLY A 44 17.65 -1.65 -6.37
CA GLY A 44 17.27 -0.49 -7.16
C GLY A 44 17.41 0.81 -6.38
N VAL A 45 17.64 1.91 -7.10
CA VAL A 45 17.62 3.26 -6.50
C VAL A 45 16.17 3.71 -6.39
N THR A 46 15.63 3.74 -5.17
CA THR A 46 14.30 4.31 -4.91
C THR A 46 14.38 5.83 -4.92
N ALA A 47 13.77 6.47 -5.91
CA ALA A 47 13.60 7.92 -5.93
C ALA A 47 12.20 8.27 -5.39
N PRO A 48 12.07 9.20 -4.42
CA PRO A 48 10.77 9.62 -3.96
C PRO A 48 10.02 10.38 -5.06
N VAL A 49 8.72 10.08 -5.20
CA VAL A 49 7.84 10.72 -6.21
C VAL A 49 7.54 12.19 -5.93
N CYS A 50 7.81 12.65 -4.70
CA CYS A 50 7.67 14.03 -4.26
C CYS A 50 8.51 14.27 -2.98
N ASP A 51 8.48 15.48 -2.43
CA ASP A 51 9.02 15.75 -1.09
C ASP A 51 8.13 15.08 -0.02
N LEU A 52 8.48 13.85 0.37
CA LEU A 52 7.73 13.05 1.33
C LEU A 52 7.72 13.67 2.73
N ILE A 53 8.80 14.34 3.13
CA ILE A 53 8.89 14.98 4.45
C ILE A 53 7.90 16.14 4.52
N LYS A 54 7.86 16.97 3.47
CA LYS A 54 6.86 18.04 3.37
C LYS A 54 5.45 17.48 3.40
N LEU A 55 5.16 16.47 2.58
CA LEU A 55 3.85 15.83 2.51
C LEU A 55 3.37 15.34 3.89
N PHE A 56 4.16 14.53 4.59
CA PHE A 56 3.75 14.00 5.90
C PHE A 56 3.63 15.08 6.97
N ARG A 57 4.41 16.16 6.90
CA ARG A 57 4.25 17.32 7.79
C ARG A 57 2.92 18.04 7.55
N GLU A 58 2.56 18.26 6.29
CA GLU A 58 1.30 18.91 5.93
C GLU A 58 0.08 18.07 6.34
N LEU A 59 0.12 16.75 6.11
CA LEU A 59 -0.93 15.84 6.58
C LEU A 59 -1.06 15.86 8.10
N ARG A 60 0.06 15.86 8.83
CA ARG A 60 0.05 15.96 10.30
C ARG A 60 -0.51 17.30 10.77
N ALA A 61 -0.20 18.40 10.08
CA ALA A 61 -0.75 19.73 10.38
C ALA A 61 -2.27 19.81 10.16
N LEU A 62 -2.81 18.99 9.25
CA LEU A 62 -4.25 18.80 9.06
C LEU A 62 -4.90 17.86 10.10
N GLY A 63 -4.13 17.36 11.07
CA GLY A 63 -4.62 16.44 12.10
C GLY A 63 -4.77 14.99 11.62
N CYS A 64 -4.25 14.65 10.44
CA CYS A 64 -4.32 13.29 9.93
C CYS A 64 -3.33 12.37 10.65
N LYS A 65 -3.80 11.17 10.98
CA LYS A 65 -2.90 10.03 11.26
C LYS A 65 -2.57 9.34 9.96
N THR A 66 -1.34 8.85 9.82
CA THR A 66 -0.85 8.24 8.58
C THR A 66 -0.35 6.82 8.85
N ALA A 67 -0.70 5.90 7.96
CA ALA A 67 -0.27 4.52 8.04
C ALA A 67 0.14 3.99 6.67
N LEU A 68 1.12 3.08 6.66
CA LEU A 68 1.55 2.36 5.47
C LEU A 68 1.05 0.91 5.51
N CYS A 69 0.50 0.44 4.39
CA CYS A 69 0.07 -0.95 4.22
C CYS A 69 0.67 -1.51 2.92
N THR A 70 1.77 -2.24 3.03
CA THR A 70 2.52 -2.79 1.89
C THR A 70 2.48 -4.31 1.85
N ALA A 71 2.69 -4.88 0.66
CA ALA A 71 2.89 -6.30 0.44
C ALA A 71 4.37 -6.73 0.64
N ASP A 72 5.27 -5.75 0.79
CA ASP A 72 6.70 -5.96 1.03
C ASP A 72 6.99 -6.54 2.42
N SER A 73 8.17 -7.13 2.59
CA SER A 73 8.64 -7.58 3.90
C SER A 73 8.90 -6.38 4.83
N ARG A 74 8.76 -6.60 6.14
CA ARG A 74 9.09 -5.61 7.16
C ARG A 74 10.51 -5.07 7.03
N THR A 75 11.49 -5.96 6.86
CA THR A 75 12.89 -5.59 6.71
C THR A 75 13.11 -4.66 5.52
N ALA A 76 12.55 -4.99 4.34
CA ALA A 76 12.65 -4.15 3.15
C ALA A 76 11.94 -2.80 3.33
N THR A 77 10.77 -2.80 3.97
CA THR A 77 9.97 -1.60 4.24
C THR A 77 10.71 -0.64 5.17
N GLU A 78 11.25 -1.14 6.28
CA GLU A 78 11.97 -0.35 7.28
C GLU A 78 13.24 0.27 6.72
N GLU A 79 13.99 -0.48 5.89
CA GLU A 79 15.17 0.04 5.21
C GLU A 79 14.81 1.14 4.21
N GLN A 80 13.76 0.95 3.40
CA GLN A 80 13.29 2.01 2.48
C GLN A 80 12.84 3.26 3.23
N MET A 81 12.10 3.10 4.33
CA MET A 81 11.67 4.23 5.16
C MET A 81 12.87 4.98 5.77
N ARG A 82 13.93 4.27 6.14
CA ARG A 82 15.17 4.84 6.66
C ARG A 82 15.91 5.64 5.59
N VAL A 83 16.06 5.08 4.39
CA VAL A 83 16.69 5.75 3.24
C VAL A 83 15.91 7.00 2.82
N LEU A 84 14.58 6.93 2.83
CA LEU A 84 13.70 8.05 2.48
C LEU A 84 13.53 9.09 3.62
N GLY A 85 14.04 8.80 4.82
CA GLY A 85 13.97 9.71 5.96
C GLY A 85 12.57 9.88 6.56
N ILE A 86 11.68 8.90 6.40
CA ILE A 86 10.27 8.97 6.83
C ILE A 86 9.92 8.02 7.99
N SER A 87 10.88 7.30 8.55
CA SER A 87 10.65 6.27 9.57
C SER A 87 9.84 6.76 10.79
N SER A 88 10.02 8.01 11.20
CA SER A 88 9.35 8.61 12.34
C SER A 88 8.08 9.42 11.98
N MET A 89 7.71 9.45 10.70
CA MET A 89 6.61 10.31 10.23
C MET A 89 5.27 9.57 10.15
N LEU A 90 5.31 8.25 9.98
CA LEU A 90 4.14 7.36 9.96
C LEU A 90 3.77 6.92 11.38
N ASP A 91 2.46 6.86 11.67
CA ASP A 91 1.95 6.47 12.98
C ASP A 91 1.79 4.95 13.11
N PHE A 92 1.68 4.22 11.99
CA PHE A 92 1.62 2.76 11.98
C PHE A 92 2.05 2.17 10.62
N VAL A 93 2.61 0.96 10.63
CA VAL A 93 3.09 0.27 9.42
C VAL A 93 2.67 -1.19 9.48
N VAL A 94 2.03 -1.67 8.42
CA VAL A 94 1.68 -3.09 8.19
C VAL A 94 2.43 -3.57 6.95
N CYS A 95 3.19 -4.65 7.11
CA CYS A 95 4.00 -5.26 6.06
C CYS A 95 3.46 -6.64 5.70
N GLY A 96 3.75 -7.14 4.48
CA GLY A 96 3.17 -8.36 3.91
C GLY A 96 3.57 -9.68 4.60
N ASN A 97 4.55 -9.64 5.50
CA ASN A 97 4.98 -10.78 6.32
C ASN A 97 4.71 -10.59 7.82
N ASP A 98 3.96 -9.56 8.21
CA ASP A 98 3.53 -9.41 9.61
C ASP A 98 2.56 -10.54 9.99
N ALA A 99 2.69 -11.06 11.21
CA ALA A 99 1.88 -12.19 11.66
C ALA A 99 0.39 -11.83 11.76
N GLY A 100 -0.48 -12.71 11.24
CA GLY A 100 -1.93 -12.59 11.38
C GLY A 100 -2.62 -11.63 10.42
N ILE A 101 -1.89 -11.05 9.45
CA ILE A 101 -2.49 -10.20 8.43
C ILE A 101 -3.18 -11.03 7.34
N ILE A 102 -4.15 -10.41 6.66
CA ILE A 102 -4.70 -10.93 5.40
C ILE A 102 -4.45 -9.85 4.33
N PRO A 103 -3.76 -10.17 3.22
CA PRO A 103 -3.32 -9.17 2.26
C PRO A 103 -4.49 -8.50 1.53
N LYS A 104 -4.20 -7.33 0.96
CA LYS A 104 -5.07 -6.62 0.00
C LYS A 104 -5.49 -7.58 -1.12
N PRO A 105 -6.75 -7.55 -1.61
CA PRO A 105 -7.80 -6.55 -1.36
C PRO A 105 -8.69 -6.84 -0.13
N SER A 106 -8.32 -7.77 0.75
CA SER A 106 -9.08 -8.01 2.00
C SER A 106 -9.17 -6.73 2.84
N PRO A 107 -10.32 -6.41 3.47
CA PRO A 107 -10.47 -5.23 4.33
C PRO A 107 -9.68 -5.33 5.65
N HIS A 108 -9.10 -6.50 5.94
CA HIS A 108 -8.47 -6.82 7.22
C HIS A 108 -7.46 -5.76 7.68
N CYS A 109 -6.48 -5.40 6.83
CA CYS A 109 -5.44 -4.45 7.20
C CYS A 109 -6.02 -3.06 7.48
N ALA A 110 -6.93 -2.56 6.64
CA ALA A 110 -7.59 -1.27 6.86
C ALA A 110 -8.33 -1.21 8.20
N ILE A 111 -9.06 -2.28 8.56
CA ILE A 111 -9.78 -2.38 9.84
C ILE A 111 -8.80 -2.39 11.01
N GLN A 112 -7.72 -3.16 10.95
CA GLN A 112 -6.72 -3.22 12.03
C GLN A 112 -6.00 -1.89 12.21
N ILE A 113 -5.63 -1.22 11.11
CA ILE A 113 -4.99 0.10 11.12
C ILE A 113 -5.93 1.12 11.80
N CYS A 114 -7.19 1.21 11.37
CA CYS A 114 -8.16 2.13 11.95
C CYS A 114 -8.37 1.88 13.44
N LYS A 115 -8.53 0.60 13.84
CA LYS A 115 -8.64 0.20 15.24
C LYS A 115 -7.40 0.60 16.06
N ARG A 116 -6.20 0.34 15.54
CA ARG A 116 -4.93 0.66 16.22
C ARG A 116 -4.75 2.16 16.42
N LEU A 117 -5.17 2.96 15.44
CA LEU A 117 -5.02 4.41 15.45
C LEU A 117 -6.18 5.15 16.15
N GLY A 118 -7.24 4.43 16.53
CA GLY A 118 -8.44 5.03 17.13
C GLY A 118 -9.23 5.90 16.16
N VAL A 119 -9.26 5.53 14.87
CA VAL A 119 -9.95 6.25 13.80
C VAL A 119 -11.14 5.41 13.33
N GLN A 120 -12.30 6.06 13.11
CA GLN A 120 -13.47 5.38 12.54
C GLN A 120 -13.24 5.12 11.04
N LEU A 121 -13.77 4.00 10.51
CA LEU A 121 -13.62 3.64 9.09
C LEU A 121 -14.09 4.77 8.16
N ASN A 122 -15.24 5.39 8.48
CA ASN A 122 -15.82 6.52 7.75
C ASN A 122 -15.06 7.86 7.92
N GLN A 123 -13.95 7.88 8.66
CA GLN A 123 -13.04 9.01 8.83
C GLN A 123 -11.64 8.74 8.24
N ALA A 124 -11.42 7.55 7.67
CA ALA A 124 -10.17 7.18 7.00
C ALA A 124 -10.38 7.11 5.49
N ILE A 125 -9.31 7.36 4.73
CA ILE A 125 -9.27 7.19 3.27
C ILE A 125 -8.18 6.20 2.90
N MET A 126 -8.38 5.46 1.82
CA MET A 126 -7.31 4.66 1.21
C MET A 126 -6.66 5.45 0.08
N VAL A 127 -5.34 5.50 0.04
CA VAL A 127 -4.57 6.10 -1.05
C VAL A 127 -3.69 5.01 -1.64
N GLY A 128 -3.75 4.80 -2.95
CA GLY A 128 -2.95 3.78 -3.62
C GLY A 128 -3.02 3.86 -5.14
N ASP A 129 -2.19 3.08 -5.80
CA ASP A 129 -2.01 3.04 -7.25
C ASP A 129 -2.42 1.69 -7.86
N THR A 130 -2.85 0.73 -7.04
CA THR A 130 -3.31 -0.59 -7.49
C THR A 130 -4.79 -0.81 -7.25
N ILE A 131 -5.40 -1.74 -8.00
CA ILE A 131 -6.79 -2.15 -7.77
C ILE A 131 -6.92 -2.78 -6.37
N ALA A 132 -5.91 -3.54 -5.93
CA ALA A 132 -5.91 -4.19 -4.62
C ALA A 132 -6.04 -3.17 -3.47
N ASP A 133 -5.34 -2.03 -3.56
CA ASP A 133 -5.45 -0.93 -2.61
C ASP A 133 -6.87 -0.38 -2.54
N LEU A 134 -7.36 0.08 -3.69
CA LEU A 134 -8.63 0.78 -3.79
C LEU A 134 -9.80 -0.14 -3.39
N LYS A 135 -9.74 -1.40 -3.82
CA LYS A 135 -10.74 -2.40 -3.45
C LYS A 135 -10.72 -2.71 -1.94
N MET A 136 -9.55 -2.76 -1.29
CA MET A 136 -9.48 -2.86 0.17
C MET A 136 -10.20 -1.69 0.84
N GLY A 137 -9.93 -0.45 0.39
CA GLY A 137 -10.58 0.74 0.94
C GLY A 137 -12.11 0.70 0.79
N ARG A 138 -12.61 0.31 -0.39
CA ARG A 138 -14.04 0.15 -0.66
C ARG A 138 -14.69 -0.91 0.23
N VAL A 139 -14.13 -2.12 0.24
CA VAL A 139 -14.71 -3.26 0.98
C VAL A 139 -14.63 -3.04 2.49
N ALA A 140 -13.63 -2.31 2.98
CA ALA A 140 -13.54 -1.93 4.39
C ALA A 140 -14.54 -0.85 4.80
N GLY A 141 -15.26 -0.22 3.85
CA GLY A 141 -16.17 0.88 4.13
C GLY A 141 -15.44 2.16 4.57
N LEU A 142 -14.24 2.39 4.04
CA LEU A 142 -13.54 3.65 4.25
C LEU A 142 -14.29 4.82 3.60
N ARG A 143 -14.05 6.04 4.09
CA ARG A 143 -14.73 7.26 3.63
C ARG A 143 -14.62 7.45 2.12
N ALA A 144 -13.42 7.23 1.60
CA ALA A 144 -13.11 7.40 0.19
C ALA A 144 -11.85 6.62 -0.19
N THR A 145 -11.69 6.47 -1.49
CA THR A 145 -10.56 5.85 -2.15
C THR A 145 -9.93 6.83 -3.13
N VAL A 146 -8.62 6.98 -3.04
CA VAL A 146 -7.85 7.94 -3.83
C VAL A 146 -6.83 7.19 -4.69
N GLY A 147 -7.03 7.22 -6.00
CA GLY A 147 -6.14 6.62 -6.98
C GLY A 147 -5.03 7.59 -7.37
N VAL A 148 -3.77 7.23 -7.15
CA VAL A 148 -2.61 8.05 -7.55
C VAL A 148 -1.99 7.50 -8.83
N LEU A 149 -1.66 8.38 -9.77
CA LEU A 149 -1.25 8.00 -11.14
C LEU A 149 0.26 8.01 -11.37
N THR A 150 1.05 8.11 -10.30
CA THR A 150 2.52 7.98 -10.33
C THR A 150 2.99 6.53 -10.22
N GLY A 151 2.08 5.56 -10.14
CA GLY A 151 2.36 4.15 -9.87
C GLY A 151 1.98 3.20 -11.01
N VAL A 152 1.61 1.97 -10.67
CA VAL A 152 1.36 0.86 -11.63
C VAL A 152 0.06 1.04 -12.41
N GLY A 153 -1.00 1.50 -11.74
CA GLY A 153 -2.31 1.69 -12.34
C GLY A 153 -2.44 2.99 -13.13
N ASN A 154 -3.43 3.03 -14.02
CA ASN A 154 -3.85 4.24 -14.73
C ASN A 154 -5.35 4.52 -14.53
N LYS A 155 -5.82 5.69 -14.98
CA LYS A 155 -7.22 6.12 -14.81
C LYS A 155 -8.22 5.06 -15.28
N ASP A 156 -7.99 4.41 -16.43
CA ASP A 156 -8.91 3.41 -16.96
C ASP A 156 -8.98 2.14 -16.11
N THR A 157 -7.85 1.70 -15.57
CA THR A 157 -7.78 0.50 -14.73
C THR A 157 -8.32 0.72 -13.32
N LEU A 158 -8.23 1.94 -12.79
CA LEU A 158 -8.54 2.23 -11.39
C LEU A 158 -9.94 2.85 -11.20
N LYS A 159 -10.60 3.34 -12.28
CA LYS A 159 -11.85 4.13 -12.21
C LYS A 159 -12.99 3.45 -11.47
N GLU A 160 -13.12 2.13 -11.55
CA GLU A 160 -14.21 1.40 -10.90
C GLU A 160 -14.16 1.51 -9.38
N TYR A 161 -12.95 1.58 -8.81
CA TYR A 161 -12.74 1.53 -7.36
C TYR A 161 -12.31 2.86 -6.77
N THR A 162 -12.22 3.94 -7.55
CA THR A 162 -11.66 5.24 -7.14
C THR A 162 -12.75 6.30 -6.98
N ASP A 163 -12.73 7.07 -5.88
CA ASP A 163 -13.57 8.26 -5.71
C ASP A 163 -12.87 9.52 -6.24
N TYR A 164 -11.56 9.65 -5.97
CA TYR A 164 -10.76 10.80 -6.38
C TYR A 164 -9.46 10.35 -7.05
N PHE A 165 -9.11 11.00 -8.15
CA PHE A 165 -7.82 10.80 -8.80
C PHE A 165 -6.87 11.94 -8.44
N LEU A 166 -5.61 11.60 -8.19
CA LEU A 166 -4.51 12.55 -8.08
C LEU A 166 -3.44 12.20 -9.10
N ASP A 167 -2.92 13.21 -9.79
CA ASP A 167 -1.79 13.01 -10.70
C ASP A 167 -0.50 12.80 -9.89
N ASN A 168 -0.37 13.41 -8.70
CA ASN A 168 0.69 13.13 -7.72
C ASN A 168 0.17 13.10 -6.28
N VAL A 169 0.75 12.22 -5.43
CA VAL A 169 0.40 12.12 -4.01
C VAL A 169 0.64 13.41 -3.22
N SER A 170 1.50 14.32 -3.70
CA SER A 170 1.73 15.63 -3.10
C SER A 170 0.48 16.51 -3.03
N GLU A 171 -0.55 16.21 -3.82
CA GLU A 171 -1.82 16.94 -3.84
C GLU A 171 -2.79 16.50 -2.73
N LEU A 172 -2.46 15.45 -1.98
CA LEU A 172 -3.31 14.88 -0.94
C LEU A 172 -3.72 15.89 0.15
N PRO A 173 -2.83 16.76 0.67
CA PRO A 173 -3.23 17.77 1.64
C PRO A 173 -4.33 18.72 1.11
N TRP A 174 -4.24 19.11 -0.17
CA TRP A 174 -5.25 19.96 -0.81
C TRP A 174 -6.59 19.22 -0.93
N LEU A 175 -6.59 17.97 -1.37
CA LEU A 175 -7.80 17.16 -1.49
C LEU A 175 -8.51 17.00 -0.14
N ILE A 176 -7.75 16.72 0.93
CA ILE A 176 -8.30 16.57 2.28
C ILE A 176 -8.92 17.89 2.75
N ALA A 177 -8.19 18.99 2.61
CA ALA A 177 -8.62 20.30 3.10
C ALA A 177 -9.88 20.83 2.37
N THR A 178 -10.03 20.53 1.07
CA THR A 178 -11.05 21.17 0.22
C THR A 178 -12.23 20.28 -0.17
N LYS A 179 -12.07 18.96 -0.20
CA LYS A 179 -13.14 18.04 -0.63
C LYS A 179 -13.63 17.18 0.53
N ILE A 180 -12.70 16.47 1.16
CA ILE A 180 -13.04 15.43 2.13
C ILE A 180 -13.61 16.04 3.42
N ASN A 181 -13.02 17.14 3.89
CA ASN A 181 -13.47 17.84 5.11
C ASN A 181 -14.71 18.72 4.88
N GLU A 182 -14.99 19.18 3.66
CA GLU A 182 -16.19 19.97 3.36
C GLU A 182 -17.46 19.12 3.42
N ASP A 183 -17.38 17.87 2.95
CA ASP A 183 -18.50 16.92 3.00
C ASP A 183 -18.90 16.52 4.43
N THR A 184 -18.05 16.76 5.44
CA THR A 184 -18.38 16.54 6.86
C THR A 184 -19.22 17.67 7.46
N LYS A 185 -19.20 18.88 6.88
CA LYS A 185 -19.97 20.03 7.38
C LYS A 185 -21.41 20.11 6.84
N ARG A 186 -21.76 19.25 5.87
CA ARG A 186 -23.10 19.20 5.24
C ARG A 186 -23.98 18.05 5.74
N GLY A 187 -23.47 17.22 6.65
CA GLY A 187 -24.19 16.09 7.26
C GLY A 187 -24.69 16.39 8.66
#